data_AF-A0A3M7P3S9-F1
#
_entry.id   AF-A0A3M7P3S9-F1
#
_cell.length_a   1.000
_cell.length_b   1.000
_cell.length_c   1.000
_cell.angle_alpha   90.00
_cell.angle_beta   90.00
_cell.angle_gamma   90.00
#
_symmetry.space_group_name_H-M   'P 1'
#
loop_
_entity.id
_entity.type
_entity.pdbx_description
1 polymer ?
#
loop_
_entity_poly.entity_id
_entity_poly.type
_entity_poly.pdbx_seq_one_letter_code
_entity_poly.pdbx_strand_id
1 'polypeptide(L)'
;MGNTPTVNLLNQDQLKLSYFSVQMSGSDRFRLILAPDEVKQVTKNVLNSTWQIQDENYQVGFAEFKLKGSPWYKYGEEDLEVKYFLSSLIKSYYQIGWHLKASTDLERSGSDTDTLFFQKLEPVDTSVICLSLNSSDKIRILGPDNLYEVIKNSVLNAWPKGIQRERMFGLSYEIKLNGNPWTDWSRDSSDAFNIPILVLEIMRSLFNKGWLFVAAIDSGKSQSSLNALYFRYAPDQITKMDMENTRFFALTLNKSDRIRLHQSDQDLNALISNQSYGIHSLWPRGIQKESMIGNALEFKLSGNPWDSHASEAVESRLLLNNLFNLFARYGWNLYATCDLTKDLSNKSTFFFRTKPIEPKNLVNFCLSLNESDKIRLINGDSGLTSDVKEAVLNGWHKGIRKESDYFGSFQIKLNGYPFSTFGSDKVYTCAMMTLILSNLERRGFKLLCSADVSQKYYCDKHNYFPVDLHSWFFEN
;
A
#
# COMPACT_ATOMS: atom_id res chain seq x y z
N MET A 1 -31.44 0.73 -6.34
CA MET A 1 -31.37 -0.71 -6.71
C MET A 1 -30.35 -0.81 -7.83
N GLY A 2 -29.12 -1.22 -7.52
CA GLY A 2 -28.08 -1.40 -8.54
C GLY A 2 -28.15 -2.82 -9.07
N ASN A 3 -28.24 -2.98 -10.39
CA ASN A 3 -28.19 -4.30 -11.03
C ASN A 3 -26.92 -5.03 -10.58
N THR A 4 -27.11 -6.26 -10.10
CA THR A 4 -26.02 -7.19 -9.83
C THR A 4 -25.20 -7.36 -11.11
N PRO A 5 -23.90 -7.05 -11.12
CA PRO A 5 -23.11 -7.12 -12.34
C PRO A 5 -23.07 -8.56 -12.86
N THR A 6 -23.34 -8.77 -14.15
CA THR A 6 -23.10 -10.04 -14.83
C THR A 6 -21.64 -10.07 -15.28
N VAL A 7 -20.83 -10.88 -14.61
CA VAL A 7 -19.41 -11.04 -14.84
C VAL A 7 -19.17 -12.51 -15.22
N ASN A 8 -18.48 -12.72 -16.33
CA ASN A 8 -18.06 -14.04 -16.76
C ASN A 8 -16.54 -14.01 -16.95
N LEU A 9 -15.82 -14.06 -15.83
CA LEU A 9 -14.40 -14.32 -15.86
C LEU A 9 -14.26 -15.78 -16.31
N LEU A 10 -13.38 -16.07 -17.28
CA LEU A 10 -13.16 -17.42 -17.78
C LEU A 10 -13.06 -18.43 -16.63
N ASN A 11 -13.57 -19.65 -16.82
CA ASN A 11 -13.55 -20.67 -15.78
C ASN A 11 -12.10 -21.12 -15.54
N GLN A 12 -11.46 -20.49 -14.56
CA GLN A 12 -10.04 -20.64 -14.26
C GLN A 12 -9.76 -21.65 -13.15
N ASP A 13 -10.72 -22.51 -12.77
CA ASP A 13 -10.41 -23.70 -11.95
C ASP A 13 -9.33 -24.60 -12.60
N GLN A 14 -9.02 -24.38 -13.89
CA GLN A 14 -7.90 -24.98 -14.62
C GLN A 14 -6.57 -24.21 -14.50
N LEU A 15 -6.59 -22.93 -14.18
CA LEU A 15 -5.40 -22.10 -13.96
C LEU A 15 -5.16 -22.04 -12.45
N LYS A 16 -4.16 -22.77 -11.97
CA LYS A 16 -3.67 -22.65 -10.59
C LYS A 16 -3.05 -21.26 -10.40
N LEU A 17 -3.88 -20.25 -10.19
CA LEU A 17 -3.45 -18.88 -9.96
C LEU A 17 -2.74 -18.78 -8.60
N SER A 18 -1.65 -18.03 -8.55
CA SER A 18 -0.96 -17.71 -7.32
C SER A 18 -1.58 -16.50 -6.60
N TYR A 19 -2.54 -15.78 -7.22
CA TYR A 19 -3.20 -14.63 -6.62
C TYR A 19 -4.73 -14.64 -6.76
N PHE A 20 -5.38 -14.01 -5.78
CA PHE A 20 -6.75 -13.48 -5.91
C PHE A 20 -6.81 -12.06 -5.34
N SER A 21 -7.93 -11.37 -5.56
CA SER A 21 -8.16 -10.05 -4.98
C SER A 21 -9.48 -9.90 -4.24
N VAL A 22 -9.49 -8.98 -3.28
CA VAL A 22 -10.65 -8.59 -2.48
C VAL A 22 -10.95 -7.12 -2.74
N GLN A 23 -12.23 -6.80 -2.91
CA GLN A 23 -12.68 -5.43 -3.07
C GLN A 23 -13.82 -5.09 -2.09
N MET A 24 -13.68 -3.99 -1.36
CA MET A 24 -14.76 -3.39 -0.57
C MET A 24 -15.38 -2.25 -1.37
N SER A 25 -16.58 -2.49 -1.91
CA SER A 25 -17.21 -1.62 -2.93
C SER A 25 -18.54 -1.05 -2.50
N GLY A 26 -18.89 0.13 -3.04
CA GLY A 26 -20.15 0.82 -2.75
C GLY A 26 -20.34 1.11 -1.26
N SER A 27 -21.55 1.01 -0.72
CA SER A 27 -21.77 1.18 0.73
C SER A 27 -21.50 -0.08 1.55
N ASP A 28 -21.63 -1.25 0.92
CA ASP A 28 -21.90 -2.50 1.65
C ASP A 28 -21.55 -3.77 0.87
N ARG A 29 -20.77 -3.68 -0.22
CA ARG A 29 -20.36 -4.87 -0.99
C ARG A 29 -18.96 -5.31 -0.61
N PHE A 30 -18.81 -6.60 -0.38
CA PHE A 30 -17.52 -7.27 -0.21
C PHE A 30 -17.37 -8.30 -1.32
N ARG A 31 -16.38 -8.12 -2.19
CA ARG A 31 -16.18 -8.94 -3.40
C ARG A 31 -14.89 -9.71 -3.32
N LEU A 32 -14.95 -10.95 -3.79
CA LEU A 32 -13.81 -11.81 -4.06
C LEU A 32 -13.70 -11.99 -5.57
N ILE A 33 -12.54 -11.69 -6.13
CA ILE A 33 -12.27 -11.75 -7.57
C ILE A 33 -11.14 -12.75 -7.79
N LEU A 34 -11.39 -13.75 -8.64
CA LEU A 34 -10.52 -14.89 -8.92
C LEU A 34 -10.14 -15.70 -7.66
N ALA A 35 -10.99 -15.68 -6.64
CA ALA A 35 -10.76 -16.43 -5.40
C ALA A 35 -11.17 -17.91 -5.56
N PRO A 36 -10.38 -18.87 -5.05
CA PRO A 36 -10.77 -20.28 -5.01
C PRO A 36 -11.91 -20.51 -4.00
N ASP A 37 -12.57 -21.66 -4.10
CA ASP A 37 -13.72 -22.00 -3.25
C ASP A 37 -13.38 -22.07 -1.75
N GLU A 38 -12.18 -22.53 -1.40
CA GLU A 38 -11.71 -22.53 0.00
C GLU A 38 -11.71 -21.12 0.61
N VAL A 39 -11.32 -20.12 -0.18
CA VAL A 39 -11.32 -18.71 0.25
C VAL A 39 -12.75 -18.22 0.41
N LYS A 40 -13.64 -18.48 -0.56
CA LYS A 40 -15.05 -18.08 -0.49
C LYS A 40 -15.73 -18.63 0.77
N GLN A 41 -15.48 -19.88 1.12
CA GLN A 41 -16.04 -20.52 2.30
C GLN A 41 -15.48 -19.91 3.59
N VAL A 42 -14.16 -19.67 3.67
CA VAL A 42 -13.55 -19.00 4.82
C VAL A 42 -14.09 -17.59 5.00
N THR A 43 -14.22 -16.81 3.92
CA THR A 43 -14.82 -15.47 3.96
C THR A 43 -16.22 -15.50 4.54
N LYS A 44 -17.06 -16.43 4.07
CA LYS A 44 -18.43 -16.58 4.54
C LYS A 44 -18.48 -16.92 6.04
N ASN A 45 -17.61 -17.81 6.50
CA ASN A 45 -17.52 -18.19 7.91
C ASN A 45 -17.12 -17.00 8.78
N VAL A 46 -16.10 -16.24 8.36
CA VAL A 46 -15.65 -15.03 9.07
C VAL A 46 -16.80 -14.02 9.13
N LEU A 47 -17.39 -13.68 7.98
CA LEU A 47 -18.54 -12.77 7.91
C LEU A 47 -19.66 -13.23 8.84
N ASN A 48 -20.12 -14.48 8.80
CA ASN A 48 -21.18 -14.95 9.70
C ASN A 48 -20.87 -14.78 11.20
N SER A 49 -19.59 -14.71 11.58
CA SER A 49 -19.16 -14.49 12.96
C SER A 49 -18.89 -13.03 13.32
N THR A 50 -18.57 -12.17 12.35
CA THR A 50 -18.15 -10.78 12.59
C THR A 50 -19.08 -9.73 12.00
N TRP A 51 -19.87 -10.05 10.98
CA TRP A 51 -20.77 -9.12 10.29
C TRP A 51 -21.94 -9.79 9.56
N GLN A 52 -23.15 -9.27 9.72
CA GLN A 52 -24.33 -9.88 9.09
C GLN A 52 -24.33 -9.76 7.55
N ILE A 53 -24.45 -10.91 6.85
CA ILE A 53 -24.69 -10.99 5.41
C ILE A 53 -26.20 -10.81 5.14
N GLN A 54 -26.55 -10.03 4.11
CA GLN A 54 -27.94 -9.85 3.64
C GLN A 54 -28.23 -10.62 2.35
N ASP A 55 -27.24 -10.74 1.48
CA ASP A 55 -27.38 -11.41 0.18
C ASP A 55 -26.01 -11.88 -0.32
N GLU A 56 -26.02 -12.90 -1.18
CA GLU A 56 -24.82 -13.54 -1.73
C GLU A 56 -25.02 -13.75 -3.24
N ASN A 57 -24.04 -13.35 -4.04
CA ASN A 57 -24.05 -13.57 -5.49
C ASN A 57 -22.76 -14.27 -5.91
N TYR A 58 -22.90 -15.40 -6.59
CA TYR A 58 -21.81 -16.23 -7.05
C TYR A 58 -21.83 -16.34 -8.58
N GLN A 59 -20.70 -16.06 -9.20
CA GLN A 59 -20.47 -16.19 -10.64
C GLN A 59 -19.07 -16.79 -10.87
N VAL A 60 -18.77 -17.16 -12.10
CA VAL A 60 -17.46 -17.75 -12.42
C VAL A 60 -16.35 -16.72 -12.16
N GLY A 61 -15.39 -17.09 -11.31
CA GLY A 61 -14.30 -16.22 -10.87
C GLY A 61 -14.72 -15.04 -9.98
N PHE A 62 -15.97 -15.00 -9.50
CA PHE A 62 -16.50 -13.85 -8.75
C PHE A 62 -17.47 -14.28 -7.64
N ALA A 63 -17.28 -13.74 -6.44
CA ALA A 63 -18.27 -13.83 -5.36
C ALA A 63 -18.49 -12.45 -4.75
N GLU A 64 -19.74 -12.07 -4.51
CA GLU A 64 -20.12 -10.82 -3.83
C GLU A 64 -20.99 -11.14 -2.62
N PHE A 65 -20.63 -10.58 -1.48
CA PHE A 65 -21.43 -10.56 -0.26
C PHE A 65 -21.97 -9.14 -0.06
N LYS A 66 -23.30 -9.02 0.03
CA LYS A 66 -23.95 -7.80 0.48
C LYS A 66 -24.03 -7.82 2.00
N LEU A 67 -23.37 -6.86 2.63
CA LEU A 67 -23.32 -6.74 4.08
C LEU A 67 -24.47 -5.88 4.59
N LYS A 68 -24.91 -6.13 5.83
CA LYS A 68 -25.94 -5.29 6.46
C LYS A 68 -25.40 -3.91 6.79
N GLY A 69 -26.19 -2.89 6.45
CA GLY A 69 -25.88 -1.49 6.73
C GLY A 69 -24.94 -0.90 5.68
N SER A 70 -24.03 -0.02 6.12
CA SER A 70 -23.05 0.65 5.26
C SER A 70 -21.65 0.60 5.89
N PRO A 71 -21.06 -0.60 6.08
CA PRO A 71 -19.81 -0.80 6.84
C PRO A 71 -18.68 0.13 6.38
N TRP A 72 -18.58 0.40 5.08
CA TRP A 72 -17.48 1.19 4.52
C TRP A 72 -17.60 2.70 4.79
N TYR A 73 -18.74 3.18 5.31
CA TYR A 73 -18.98 4.60 5.63
C TYR A 73 -19.08 4.88 7.13
N LYS A 74 -18.83 3.86 7.98
CA LYS A 74 -19.01 4.00 9.43
C LYS A 74 -17.89 4.80 10.09
N TYR A 75 -18.17 5.24 11.31
CA TYR A 75 -17.27 5.97 12.19
C TYR A 75 -17.46 5.47 13.62
N GLY A 76 -16.53 5.81 14.51
CA GLY A 76 -16.66 5.44 15.93
C GLY A 76 -16.39 3.96 16.17
N GLU A 77 -17.29 3.27 16.86
CA GLU A 77 -17.14 1.85 17.25
C GLU A 77 -17.43 0.88 16.09
N GLU A 78 -18.38 1.20 15.21
CA GLU A 78 -18.67 0.35 14.03
C GLU A 78 -17.49 0.31 13.03
N ASP A 79 -16.66 1.37 12.97
CA ASP A 79 -15.41 1.34 12.20
C ASP A 79 -14.42 0.31 12.80
N LEU A 80 -14.38 0.16 14.13
CA LEU A 80 -13.54 -0.86 14.77
C LEU A 80 -14.02 -2.28 14.48
N GLU A 81 -15.33 -2.49 14.38
CA GLU A 81 -15.89 -3.77 13.98
C GLU A 81 -15.44 -4.15 12.55
N VAL A 82 -15.35 -3.18 11.62
CA VAL A 82 -14.76 -3.40 10.28
C VAL A 82 -13.28 -3.77 10.39
N LYS A 83 -12.50 -3.08 11.23
CA LYS A 83 -11.09 -3.44 11.42
C LYS A 83 -10.93 -4.83 12.06
N TYR A 84 -11.82 -5.22 12.97
CA TYR A 84 -11.85 -6.54 13.59
C TYR A 84 -12.22 -7.64 12.60
N PHE A 85 -13.22 -7.39 11.75
CA PHE A 85 -13.57 -8.25 10.63
C PHE A 85 -12.35 -8.47 9.72
N LEU A 86 -11.66 -7.41 9.30
CA LEU A 86 -10.49 -7.52 8.43
C LEU A 86 -9.32 -8.26 9.10
N SER A 87 -9.05 -8.00 10.38
CA SER A 87 -8.02 -8.75 11.14
C SER A 87 -8.35 -10.25 11.20
N SER A 88 -9.62 -10.58 11.45
CA SER A 88 -10.10 -11.97 11.49
C SER A 88 -9.99 -12.64 10.12
N LEU A 89 -10.35 -11.91 9.06
CA LEU A 89 -10.27 -12.41 7.69
C LEU A 89 -8.83 -12.68 7.25
N ILE A 90 -7.93 -11.72 7.49
CA ILE A 90 -6.50 -11.86 7.18
C ILE A 90 -5.95 -13.07 7.96
N LYS A 91 -6.24 -13.19 9.25
CA LYS A 91 -5.83 -14.35 10.05
C LYS A 91 -6.31 -15.67 9.43
N SER A 92 -7.61 -15.78 9.11
CA SER A 92 -8.16 -17.01 8.55
C SER A 92 -7.61 -17.35 7.16
N TYR A 93 -7.31 -16.35 6.33
CA TYR A 93 -6.64 -16.59 5.04
C TYR A 93 -5.21 -17.09 5.22
N TYR A 94 -4.45 -16.57 6.18
CA TYR A 94 -3.10 -17.08 6.47
C TYR A 94 -3.13 -18.55 6.87
N GLN A 95 -4.12 -18.99 7.65
CA GLN A 95 -4.30 -20.38 8.07
C GLN A 95 -4.57 -21.35 6.90
N ILE A 96 -5.04 -20.85 5.76
CA ILE A 96 -5.23 -21.64 4.53
C ILE A 96 -4.20 -21.31 3.44
N GLY A 97 -3.11 -20.61 3.81
CA GLY A 97 -2.00 -20.33 2.91
C GLY A 97 -2.21 -19.15 1.97
N TRP A 98 -3.15 -18.25 2.25
CA TRP A 98 -3.37 -17.03 1.46
C TRP A 98 -2.88 -15.79 2.22
N HIS A 99 -1.79 -15.21 1.76
CA HIS A 99 -1.08 -14.12 2.46
C HIS A 99 -1.34 -12.79 1.76
N LEU A 100 -1.70 -11.77 2.53
CA LEU A 100 -1.88 -10.41 2.00
C LEU A 100 -0.52 -9.87 1.51
N LYS A 101 -0.46 -9.44 0.25
CA LYS A 101 0.76 -8.91 -0.38
C LYS A 101 0.68 -7.43 -0.72
N ALA A 102 -0.51 -6.92 -1.02
CA ALA A 102 -0.68 -5.50 -1.28
C ALA A 102 -2.08 -5.00 -0.96
N SER A 103 -2.12 -3.73 -0.60
CA SER A 103 -3.29 -2.86 -0.63
C SER A 103 -3.05 -1.82 -1.72
N THR A 104 -4.01 -1.58 -2.59
CA THR A 104 -3.82 -0.68 -3.73
C THR A 104 -5.09 0.10 -4.04
N ASP A 105 -4.96 1.42 -4.13
CA ASP A 105 -5.99 2.26 -4.72
C ASP A 105 -6.00 2.08 -6.24
N LEU A 106 -7.10 1.53 -6.74
CA LEU A 106 -7.37 1.29 -8.15
C LEU A 106 -8.49 2.22 -8.68
N GLU A 107 -8.91 3.25 -7.94
CA GLU A 107 -10.08 4.06 -8.28
C GLU A 107 -9.86 5.57 -8.16
N ARG A 108 -10.05 6.29 -9.26
CA ARG A 108 -9.94 7.76 -9.22
C ARG A 108 -11.14 8.43 -8.58
N SER A 109 -12.34 7.87 -8.68
CA SER A 109 -13.57 8.52 -8.23
C SER A 109 -13.78 8.53 -6.71
N GLY A 110 -12.89 7.89 -5.93
CA GLY A 110 -13.01 7.78 -4.47
C GLY A 110 -14.24 6.99 -4.01
N SER A 111 -14.92 6.30 -4.94
CA SER A 111 -16.14 5.57 -4.67
C SER A 111 -15.90 4.20 -4.08
N ASP A 112 -14.69 3.67 -4.10
CA ASP A 112 -14.26 2.37 -3.56
C ASP A 112 -13.02 2.54 -2.68
N THR A 113 -12.80 1.61 -1.75
CA THR A 113 -11.59 1.60 -0.91
C THR A 113 -10.49 0.81 -1.61
N ASP A 114 -9.37 0.57 -0.91
CA ASP A 114 -8.29 -0.26 -1.44
C ASP A 114 -8.78 -1.63 -1.93
N THR A 115 -8.17 -2.08 -3.03
CA THR A 115 -8.21 -3.47 -3.47
C THR A 115 -7.06 -4.23 -2.82
N LEU A 116 -7.37 -5.35 -2.16
CA LEU A 116 -6.40 -6.19 -1.48
C LEU A 116 -6.01 -7.37 -2.36
N PHE A 117 -4.72 -7.68 -2.44
CA PHE A 117 -4.19 -8.80 -3.23
C PHE A 117 -3.56 -9.84 -2.34
N PHE A 118 -4.02 -11.09 -2.46
CA PHE A 118 -3.55 -12.21 -1.66
C PHE A 118 -2.79 -13.20 -2.54
N GLN A 119 -1.64 -13.69 -2.07
CA GLN A 119 -0.82 -14.69 -2.74
C GLN A 119 -0.91 -16.04 -2.05
N LYS A 120 -0.97 -17.14 -2.81
CA LYS A 120 -0.83 -18.50 -2.29
C LYS A 120 0.61 -18.75 -1.83
N LEU A 121 0.78 -19.09 -0.57
CA LEU A 121 2.02 -19.49 0.10
C LEU A 121 1.70 -20.61 1.09
N GLU A 122 2.70 -21.03 1.86
CA GLU A 122 2.50 -22.00 2.94
C GLU A 122 1.52 -21.48 4.00
N PRO A 123 0.58 -22.33 4.46
CA PRO A 123 -0.28 -22.02 5.61
C PRO A 123 0.53 -21.63 6.84
N VAL A 124 0.07 -20.59 7.55
CA VAL A 124 0.67 -20.14 8.80
C VAL A 124 -0.45 -19.87 9.79
N ASP A 125 -0.38 -20.51 10.96
CA ASP A 125 -1.19 -20.09 12.09
C ASP A 125 -0.54 -18.89 12.77
N THR A 126 -1.25 -17.77 12.83
CA THR A 126 -0.72 -16.50 13.33
C THR A 126 -1.82 -15.66 13.96
N SER A 127 -1.42 -14.68 14.76
CA SER A 127 -2.31 -13.62 15.23
C SER A 127 -2.14 -12.39 14.36
N VAL A 128 -3.23 -11.67 14.10
CA VAL A 128 -3.22 -10.41 13.35
C VAL A 128 -3.74 -9.30 14.26
N ILE A 129 -3.02 -8.18 14.29
CA ILE A 129 -3.42 -6.96 15.00
C ILE A 129 -3.63 -5.83 14.01
N CYS A 130 -4.37 -4.82 14.45
CA CYS A 130 -4.61 -3.60 13.68
C CYS A 130 -4.31 -2.37 14.54
N LEU A 131 -3.48 -1.47 14.01
CA LEU A 131 -3.29 -0.12 14.51
C LEU A 131 -3.95 0.87 13.55
N SER A 132 -5.01 1.55 13.99
CA SER A 132 -5.69 2.52 13.14
C SER A 132 -5.37 3.96 13.57
N LEU A 133 -4.87 4.74 12.60
CA LEU A 133 -4.58 6.16 12.76
C LEU A 133 -5.89 6.93 12.48
N ASN A 134 -6.49 7.53 13.51
CA ASN A 134 -7.87 8.00 13.48
C ASN A 134 -8.01 9.48 13.80
N SER A 135 -9.07 10.08 13.25
CA SER A 135 -9.34 11.51 13.39
C SER A 135 -8.11 12.33 12.99
N SER A 136 -7.77 13.37 13.75
CA SER A 136 -6.55 14.15 13.58
C SER A 136 -5.40 13.70 14.49
N ASP A 137 -5.69 12.93 15.55
CA ASP A 137 -4.75 12.76 16.67
C ASP A 137 -4.87 11.46 17.48
N LYS A 138 -5.58 10.43 16.99
CA LYS A 138 -5.80 9.20 17.76
C LYS A 138 -5.08 8.02 17.13
N ILE A 139 -4.57 7.12 17.97
CA ILE A 139 -4.14 5.78 17.59
C ILE A 139 -5.06 4.81 18.33
N ARG A 140 -5.68 3.88 17.60
CA ARG A 140 -6.47 2.80 18.21
C ARG A 140 -5.78 1.46 17.98
N ILE A 141 -5.67 0.69 19.05
CA ILE A 141 -4.94 -0.57 19.10
C ILE A 141 -5.97 -1.69 19.24
N LEU A 142 -6.13 -2.48 18.19
CA LEU A 142 -6.93 -3.69 18.19
C LEU A 142 -5.98 -4.89 18.22
N GLY A 143 -5.78 -5.44 19.42
CA GLY A 143 -4.84 -6.52 19.67
C GLY A 143 -4.76 -6.87 21.16
N PRO A 144 -3.84 -7.79 21.55
CA PRO A 144 -3.68 -8.18 22.94
C PRO A 144 -3.25 -7.02 23.85
N ASP A 145 -3.69 -7.06 25.11
CA ASP A 145 -3.50 -5.96 26.09
C ASP A 145 -2.03 -5.59 26.32
N ASN A 146 -1.11 -6.55 26.21
CA ASN A 146 0.32 -6.30 26.40
C ASN A 146 0.92 -5.36 25.33
N LEU A 147 0.26 -5.18 24.18
CA LEU A 147 0.71 -4.27 23.14
C LEU A 147 0.42 -2.81 23.45
N TYR A 148 -0.57 -2.53 24.30
CA TYR A 148 -0.89 -1.17 24.68
C TYR A 148 0.33 -0.44 25.27
N GLU A 149 1.02 -1.05 26.24
CA GLU A 149 2.22 -0.48 26.83
C GLU A 149 3.38 -0.37 25.83
N VAL A 150 3.48 -1.29 24.88
CA VAL A 150 4.50 -1.22 23.81
C VAL A 150 4.28 0.03 22.97
N ILE A 151 3.07 0.23 22.47
CA ILE A 151 2.72 1.37 21.61
C ILE A 151 2.77 2.70 22.37
N LYS A 152 2.31 2.70 23.63
CA LYS A 152 2.40 3.87 24.51
C LYS A 152 3.84 4.34 24.67
N ASN A 153 4.76 3.42 24.95
CA ASN A 153 6.17 3.76 25.09
C ASN A 153 6.78 4.27 23.78
N SER A 154 6.41 3.68 22.63
CA SER A 154 6.82 4.21 21.31
C SER A 154 6.34 5.66 21.11
N VAL A 155 5.10 5.97 21.50
CA VAL A 155 4.56 7.33 21.43
C VAL A 155 5.35 8.30 22.31
N LEU A 156 5.59 7.94 23.57
CA LEU A 156 6.32 8.79 24.51
C LEU A 156 7.77 9.05 24.07
N ASN A 157 8.39 8.09 23.38
CA ASN A 157 9.76 8.22 22.87
C ASN A 157 9.86 9.07 21.60
N ALA A 158 8.88 8.99 20.71
CA ALA A 158 8.98 9.53 19.35
C ALA A 158 8.02 10.70 19.05
N TRP A 159 7.08 11.00 19.94
CA TRP A 159 6.15 12.12 19.79
C TRP A 159 6.40 13.19 20.87
N PRO A 160 7.11 14.29 20.57
CA PRO A 160 7.53 15.26 21.60
C PRO A 160 6.38 15.91 22.38
N LYS A 161 5.20 16.03 21.78
CA LYS A 161 4.02 16.58 22.46
C LYS A 161 3.37 15.59 23.43
N GLY A 162 3.73 14.31 23.35
CA GLY A 162 3.24 13.26 24.24
C GLY A 162 1.75 12.95 24.09
N ILE A 163 1.22 12.29 25.11
CA ILE A 163 -0.15 11.76 25.14
C ILE A 163 -1.07 12.74 25.87
N GLN A 164 -2.23 13.01 25.27
CA GLN A 164 -3.29 13.81 25.88
C GLN A 164 -4.22 12.96 26.74
N ARG A 165 -4.62 11.78 26.25
CA ARG A 165 -5.60 10.92 26.92
C ARG A 165 -5.45 9.47 26.49
N GLU A 166 -5.74 8.57 27.41
CA GLU A 166 -5.75 7.12 27.20
C GLU A 166 -7.10 6.57 27.69
N ARG A 167 -7.71 5.66 26.95
CA ARG A 167 -8.96 5.00 27.37
C ARG A 167 -9.22 3.71 26.61
N MET A 168 -10.08 2.86 27.17
CA MET A 168 -10.81 1.87 26.39
C MET A 168 -11.82 2.56 25.46
N PHE A 169 -11.92 2.06 24.23
CA PHE A 169 -12.89 2.52 23.24
C PHE A 169 -13.36 1.32 22.39
N GLY A 170 -14.59 0.88 22.61
CA GLY A 170 -15.10 -0.38 22.05
C GLY A 170 -14.16 -1.55 22.34
N LEU A 171 -13.77 -2.26 21.27
CA LEU A 171 -12.85 -3.40 21.32
C LEU A 171 -11.35 -3.02 21.32
N SER A 172 -11.03 -1.72 21.45
CA SER A 172 -9.66 -1.22 21.28
C SER A 172 -9.19 -0.37 22.47
N TYR A 173 -7.88 -0.23 22.61
CA TYR A 173 -7.27 0.83 23.40
C TYR A 173 -7.04 2.06 22.51
N GLU A 174 -7.51 3.23 22.95
CA GLU A 174 -7.36 4.51 22.23
C GLU A 174 -6.37 5.42 22.96
N ILE A 175 -5.31 5.80 22.26
CA ILE A 175 -4.35 6.82 22.68
C ILE A 175 -4.64 8.08 21.87
N LYS A 176 -5.02 9.18 22.53
CA LYS A 176 -5.14 10.50 21.93
C LYS A 176 -3.85 11.28 22.18
N LEU A 177 -3.23 11.75 21.11
CA LEU A 177 -1.98 12.49 21.09
C LEU A 177 -2.25 13.98 21.32
N ASN A 178 -1.29 14.69 21.93
CA ASN A 178 -1.31 16.16 21.90
C ASN A 178 -0.92 16.65 20.50
N GLY A 179 -1.68 17.59 19.93
CA GLY A 179 -1.48 18.08 18.56
C GLY A 179 -2.34 17.33 17.54
N ASN A 180 -2.04 17.46 16.25
CA ASN A 180 -2.85 16.89 15.16
C ASN A 180 -1.98 16.17 14.09
N PRO A 181 -1.23 15.12 14.46
CA PRO A 181 -0.27 14.46 13.55
C PRO A 181 -0.89 13.92 12.26
N TRP A 182 -2.17 13.58 12.24
CA TRP A 182 -2.78 12.92 11.07
C TRP A 182 -3.33 13.91 10.03
N THR A 183 -3.37 15.20 10.36
CA THR A 183 -3.94 16.24 9.50
C THR A 183 -3.06 17.48 9.33
N ASP A 184 -2.15 17.76 10.26
CA ASP A 184 -1.32 18.97 10.22
C ASP A 184 0.08 18.70 9.64
N TRP A 185 0.11 18.40 8.34
CA TRP A 185 1.36 18.26 7.57
C TRP A 185 1.70 19.52 6.74
N SER A 186 0.85 20.55 6.84
CA SER A 186 0.77 21.64 5.86
C SER A 186 1.91 22.66 5.93
N ARG A 187 2.87 22.49 6.84
CA ARG A 187 4.02 23.40 7.01
C ARG A 187 5.18 22.53 7.46
N ASP A 188 6.40 22.88 7.09
CA ASP A 188 7.64 22.29 7.64
C ASP A 188 7.75 22.59 9.16
N SER A 189 6.75 22.18 9.93
CA SER A 189 6.63 22.32 11.37
C SER A 189 7.44 21.20 12.00
N SER A 190 7.92 21.44 13.22
CA SER A 190 8.57 20.41 14.02
C SER A 190 7.73 19.13 14.10
N ASP A 191 6.41 19.26 14.11
CA ASP A 191 5.48 18.14 14.21
C ASP A 191 5.50 17.25 12.97
N ALA A 192 5.50 17.84 11.77
CA ALA A 192 5.51 17.09 10.51
C ALA A 192 6.71 16.13 10.41
N PHE A 193 7.88 16.52 10.93
CA PHE A 193 9.08 15.68 10.95
C PHE A 193 8.98 14.48 11.91
N ASN A 194 8.20 14.61 12.99
CA ASN A 194 8.11 13.56 14.00
C ASN A 194 7.13 12.45 13.61
N ILE A 195 6.31 12.62 12.57
CA ILE A 195 5.27 11.65 12.23
C ILE A 195 5.84 10.38 11.58
N PRO A 196 6.73 10.45 10.57
CA PRO A 196 7.44 9.27 10.11
C PRO A 196 8.24 8.61 11.23
N ILE A 197 8.83 9.39 12.13
CA ILE A 197 9.62 8.88 13.27
C ILE A 197 8.73 8.13 14.26
N LEU A 198 7.55 8.66 14.59
CA LEU A 198 6.56 8.02 15.46
C LEU A 198 6.12 6.66 14.90
N VAL A 199 5.74 6.62 13.63
CA VAL A 199 5.30 5.36 13.01
C VAL A 199 6.47 4.38 12.89
N LEU A 200 7.68 4.86 12.59
CA LEU A 200 8.89 4.04 12.56
C LEU A 200 9.20 3.42 13.91
N GLU A 201 9.08 4.19 15.00
CA GLU A 201 9.34 3.70 16.36
C GLU A 201 8.30 2.67 16.81
N ILE A 202 7.02 2.87 16.43
CA ILE A 202 5.96 1.87 16.61
C ILE A 202 6.30 0.58 15.85
N MET A 203 6.66 0.67 14.58
CA MET A 203 7.02 -0.48 13.75
C MET A 203 8.23 -1.23 14.31
N ARG A 204 9.27 -0.50 14.77
CA ARG A 204 10.46 -1.07 15.42
C ARG A 204 10.10 -1.78 16.72
N SER A 205 9.27 -1.16 17.56
CA SER A 205 8.85 -1.72 18.84
C SER A 205 8.03 -3.00 18.64
N LEU A 206 7.12 -3.01 17.67
CA LEU A 206 6.36 -4.20 17.28
C LEU A 206 7.25 -5.30 16.71
N PHE A 207 8.21 -4.95 15.84
CA PHE A 207 9.20 -5.88 15.31
C PHE A 207 9.97 -6.58 16.44
N ASN A 208 10.45 -5.82 17.43
CA ASN A 208 11.15 -6.35 18.60
C ASN A 208 10.27 -7.20 19.53
N LYS A 209 8.94 -7.18 19.32
CA LYS A 209 7.97 -8.04 20.01
C LYS A 209 7.48 -9.20 19.13
N GLY A 210 8.13 -9.45 17.99
CA GLY A 210 7.78 -10.56 17.10
C GLY A 210 6.65 -10.24 16.12
N TRP A 211 6.26 -8.98 15.95
CA TRP A 211 5.20 -8.57 15.04
C TRP A 211 5.76 -8.00 13.75
N LEU A 212 5.39 -8.62 12.62
CA LEU A 212 5.79 -8.19 11.28
C LEU A 212 4.67 -7.39 10.63
N PHE A 213 5.03 -6.28 10.00
CA PHE A 213 4.11 -5.52 9.16
C PHE A 213 3.57 -6.38 8.01
N VAL A 214 2.28 -6.25 7.74
CA VAL A 214 1.58 -6.96 6.67
C VAL A 214 1.19 -5.98 5.57
N ALA A 215 0.38 -4.99 5.91
CA ALA A 215 -0.12 -3.99 4.96
C ALA A 215 -0.65 -2.76 5.71
N ALA A 216 -0.70 -1.64 5.00
CA ALA A 216 -1.53 -0.50 5.36
C ALA A 216 -2.76 -0.53 4.45
N ILE A 217 -3.95 -0.56 5.04
CA ILE A 217 -5.21 -0.72 4.32
C ILE A 217 -6.09 0.48 4.58
N ASP A 218 -6.49 1.16 3.51
CA ASP A 218 -7.69 1.99 3.54
C ASP A 218 -8.93 1.10 3.34
N SER A 219 -9.75 1.02 4.38
CA SER A 219 -11.00 0.26 4.38
C SER A 219 -12.23 1.13 4.68
N GLY A 220 -12.05 2.46 4.74
CA GLY A 220 -13.08 3.38 5.21
C GLY A 220 -13.22 4.59 4.29
N LYS A 221 -14.42 4.79 3.75
CA LYS A 221 -14.76 5.96 2.93
C LYS A 221 -15.07 7.21 3.75
N SER A 222 -15.07 7.09 5.08
CA SER A 222 -15.19 8.25 5.94
C SER A 222 -13.88 9.03 5.90
N GLN A 223 -13.96 10.35 5.66
CA GLN A 223 -12.80 11.25 5.71
C GLN A 223 -12.15 11.34 7.10
N SER A 224 -12.57 10.54 8.08
CA SER A 224 -12.12 10.60 9.47
C SER A 224 -11.01 9.61 9.81
N SER A 225 -10.83 8.51 9.08
CA SER A 225 -9.76 7.52 9.31
C SER A 225 -8.66 7.63 8.25
N LEU A 226 -7.40 7.38 8.64
CA LEU A 226 -6.29 7.12 7.70
C LEU A 226 -6.17 5.60 7.48
N ASN A 227 -5.14 5.17 6.74
CA ASN A 227 -4.81 3.75 6.60
C ASN A 227 -4.64 3.09 7.97
N ALA A 228 -5.27 1.92 8.12
CA ALA A 228 -5.02 1.05 9.26
C ALA A 228 -3.81 0.15 8.96
N LEU A 229 -2.87 0.10 9.89
CA LEU A 229 -1.65 -0.70 9.80
C LEU A 229 -1.90 -2.09 10.41
N TYR A 230 -1.71 -3.13 9.62
CA TYR A 230 -1.89 -4.51 10.03
C TYR A 230 -0.55 -5.19 10.25
N PHE A 231 -0.46 -5.97 11.32
CA PHE A 231 0.73 -6.75 11.67
C PHE A 231 0.35 -8.18 12.00
N ARG A 232 1.24 -9.12 11.71
CA ARG A 232 1.09 -10.54 12.09
C ARG A 232 2.16 -10.95 13.08
N TYR A 233 1.82 -11.87 13.97
CA TYR A 233 2.78 -12.44 14.91
C TYR A 233 3.62 -13.52 14.21
N ALA A 234 4.94 -13.35 14.24
CA ALA A 234 5.89 -14.21 13.55
C ALA A 234 7.23 -14.28 14.31
N PRO A 235 7.23 -14.73 15.58
CA PRO A 235 8.43 -14.75 16.41
C PRO A 235 9.52 -15.63 15.82
N ASP A 236 9.16 -16.72 15.14
CA ASP A 236 10.12 -17.66 14.53
C ASP A 236 10.83 -17.09 13.29
N GLN A 237 10.33 -15.97 12.75
CA GLN A 237 10.95 -15.26 11.62
C GLN A 237 11.81 -14.07 12.06
N ILE A 238 11.90 -13.81 13.37
CA ILE A 238 12.66 -12.70 13.95
C ILE A 238 13.58 -13.29 15.01
N THR A 239 14.85 -13.48 14.68
CA THR A 239 15.83 -13.98 15.63
C THR A 239 16.15 -12.91 16.68
N LYS A 240 16.71 -13.30 17.82
CA LYS A 240 17.24 -12.36 18.82
C LYS A 240 18.25 -11.38 18.19
N MET A 241 19.10 -11.88 17.29
CA MET A 241 20.07 -11.06 16.56
C MET A 241 19.39 -10.03 15.65
N ASP A 242 18.27 -10.39 15.02
CA ASP A 242 17.47 -9.44 14.24
C ASP A 242 16.91 -8.33 15.14
N MET A 243 16.38 -8.67 16.32
CA MET A 243 15.84 -7.67 17.27
C MET A 243 16.90 -6.68 17.77
N GLU A 244 18.15 -7.11 17.91
CA GLU A 244 19.24 -6.27 18.42
C GLU A 244 19.91 -5.44 17.32
N ASN A 245 20.01 -5.95 16.09
CA ASN A 245 20.82 -5.34 15.03
C ASN A 245 20.03 -4.75 13.86
N THR A 246 18.71 -4.98 13.79
CA THR A 246 17.90 -4.40 12.72
C THR A 246 17.77 -2.89 12.90
N ARG A 247 18.40 -2.13 12.00
CA ARG A 247 18.21 -0.69 11.88
C ARG A 247 17.01 -0.39 10.99
N PHE A 248 16.41 0.77 11.21
CA PHE A 248 15.27 1.24 10.43
C PHE A 248 15.45 2.71 10.05
N PHE A 249 14.99 3.08 8.85
CA PHE A 249 14.83 4.49 8.43
C PHE A 249 13.53 4.66 7.63
N ALA A 250 13.10 5.91 7.46
CA ALA A 250 11.96 6.25 6.61
C ALA A 250 12.38 7.19 5.48
N LEU A 251 11.85 6.96 4.27
CA LEU A 251 11.94 7.86 3.13
C LEU A 251 10.55 8.45 2.86
N THR A 252 10.44 9.79 2.80
CA THR A 252 9.19 10.47 2.45
C THR A 252 9.33 11.30 1.18
N LEU A 253 8.25 11.35 0.42
CA LEU A 253 8.08 12.21 -0.75
C LEU A 253 7.20 13.40 -0.34
N ASN A 254 7.78 14.59 -0.35
CA ASN A 254 7.17 15.78 0.26
C ASN A 254 7.08 16.91 -0.76
N LYS A 255 5.99 17.67 -0.73
CA LYS A 255 5.70 18.75 -1.69
C LYS A 255 5.86 18.23 -3.13
N SER A 256 6.12 19.08 -4.11
CA SER A 256 6.28 18.65 -5.50
C SER A 256 7.66 18.05 -5.82
N ASP A 257 8.67 18.26 -4.97
CA ASP A 257 10.08 18.15 -5.36
C ASP A 257 11.07 17.84 -4.20
N ARG A 258 10.63 17.25 -3.08
CA ARG A 258 11.53 16.82 -1.99
C ARG A 258 11.53 15.32 -1.74
N ILE A 259 12.72 14.79 -1.46
CA ILE A 259 12.90 13.51 -0.76
C ILE A 259 13.50 13.80 0.60
N ARG A 260 12.97 13.18 1.65
CA ARG A 260 13.54 13.24 3.01
C ARG A 260 13.83 11.85 3.52
N LEU A 261 14.96 11.72 4.20
CA LEU A 261 15.30 10.55 4.98
C LEU A 261 15.26 10.87 6.46
N HIS A 262 14.48 10.10 7.21
CA HIS A 262 14.31 10.23 8.65
C HIS A 262 14.98 9.06 9.33
N GLN A 263 15.70 9.34 10.43
CA GLN A 263 16.45 8.32 11.18
C GLN A 263 17.49 7.58 10.31
N SER A 264 18.03 8.24 9.28
CA SER A 264 19.17 7.72 8.52
C SER A 264 20.50 8.02 9.23
N ASP A 265 21.41 7.05 9.23
CA ASP A 265 22.75 7.21 9.77
C ASP A 265 23.71 7.84 8.76
N GLN A 266 24.94 8.14 9.22
CA GLN A 266 25.96 8.79 8.40
C GLN A 266 26.37 7.94 7.19
N ASP A 267 26.40 6.61 7.34
CA ASP A 267 26.75 5.68 6.26
C ASP A 267 25.69 5.71 5.15
N LEU A 268 24.41 5.64 5.52
CA LEU A 268 23.30 5.74 4.58
C LEU A 268 23.23 7.12 3.92
N ASN A 269 23.48 8.19 4.68
CA ASN A 269 23.53 9.54 4.14
C ASN A 269 24.66 9.66 3.09
N ALA A 270 25.87 9.19 3.42
CA ALA A 270 27.00 9.20 2.48
C ALA A 270 26.74 8.33 1.23
N LEU A 271 26.05 7.19 1.40
CA LEU A 271 25.65 6.30 0.30
C LEU A 271 24.75 7.04 -0.70
N ILE A 272 23.73 7.73 -0.21
CA ILE A 272 22.72 8.38 -1.07
C ILE A 272 23.27 9.66 -1.68
N SER A 273 24.08 10.42 -0.95
CA SER A 273 24.70 11.65 -1.44
C SER A 273 25.86 11.41 -2.40
N ASN A 274 26.25 10.15 -2.65
CA ASN A 274 27.35 9.83 -3.55
C ASN A 274 27.09 10.35 -4.97
N GLN A 275 28.07 11.07 -5.53
CA GLN A 275 27.96 11.72 -6.84
C GLN A 275 27.96 10.74 -8.02
N SER A 276 28.56 9.55 -7.87
CA SER A 276 28.75 8.60 -8.96
C SER A 276 27.62 7.59 -9.11
N TYR A 277 26.94 7.24 -8.03
CA TYR A 277 25.88 6.21 -8.02
C TYR A 277 24.70 6.51 -7.09
N GLY A 278 24.79 7.58 -6.29
CA GLY A 278 23.71 8.03 -5.39
C GLY A 278 22.71 8.92 -6.12
N ILE A 279 21.86 9.62 -5.36
CA ILE A 279 20.73 10.40 -5.87
C ILE A 279 21.15 11.46 -6.90
N HIS A 280 22.35 12.03 -6.76
CA HIS A 280 22.92 13.00 -7.70
C HIS A 280 23.11 12.42 -9.11
N SER A 281 23.44 11.13 -9.21
CA SER A 281 23.57 10.42 -10.49
C SER A 281 22.24 9.85 -10.99
N LEU A 282 21.32 9.51 -10.08
CA LEU A 282 20.06 8.84 -10.40
C LEU A 282 18.97 9.81 -10.87
N TRP A 283 19.05 11.08 -10.48
CA TRP A 283 18.09 12.10 -10.90
C TRP A 283 18.66 12.95 -12.04
N PRO A 284 18.20 12.76 -13.30
CA PRO A 284 18.83 13.36 -14.47
C PRO A 284 18.74 14.89 -14.53
N ARG A 285 17.84 15.51 -13.74
CA ARG A 285 17.66 16.97 -13.69
C ARG A 285 18.53 17.65 -12.63
N GLY A 286 19.22 16.87 -11.79
CA GLY A 286 20.12 17.36 -10.76
C GLY A 286 19.44 17.79 -9.45
N ILE A 287 20.25 17.95 -8.41
CA ILE A 287 19.83 18.33 -7.06
C ILE A 287 20.06 19.84 -6.88
N GLN A 288 19.03 20.58 -6.48
CA GLN A 288 19.12 22.02 -6.23
C GLN A 288 19.67 22.34 -4.84
N LYS A 289 19.34 21.50 -3.84
CA LYS A 289 19.80 21.67 -2.47
C LYS A 289 19.84 20.33 -1.76
N GLU A 290 20.89 20.12 -0.99
CA GLU A 290 21.01 19.05 -0.01
C GLU A 290 21.21 19.71 1.35
N SER A 291 20.39 19.36 2.34
CA SER A 291 20.50 19.94 3.68
C SER A 291 19.84 19.09 4.75
N MET A 292 20.33 19.21 5.98
CA MET A 292 19.64 18.71 7.15
C MET A 292 18.48 19.65 7.52
N ILE A 293 17.28 19.08 7.69
CA ILE A 293 16.12 19.78 8.24
C ILE A 293 15.66 19.01 9.48
N GLY A 294 15.85 19.61 10.65
CA GLY A 294 15.77 18.86 11.91
C GLY A 294 16.79 17.72 11.90
N ASN A 295 16.30 16.49 12.15
CA ASN A 295 17.11 15.26 12.10
C ASN A 295 16.93 14.47 10.80
N ALA A 296 16.40 15.09 9.75
CA ALA A 296 16.17 14.46 8.46
C ALA A 296 17.09 15.04 7.38
N LEU A 297 17.68 14.17 6.55
CA LEU A 297 18.41 14.58 5.35
C LEU A 297 17.39 14.87 4.24
N GLU A 298 17.37 16.10 3.73
CA GLU A 298 16.49 16.51 2.64
C GLU A 298 17.28 16.78 1.35
N PHE A 299 16.76 16.23 0.25
CA PHE A 299 17.14 16.59 -1.12
C PHE A 299 16.01 17.38 -1.78
N LYS A 300 16.32 18.59 -2.26
CA LYS A 300 15.50 19.35 -3.21
C LYS A 300 15.90 19.00 -4.62
N LEU A 301 14.99 18.35 -5.34
CA LEU A 301 15.19 17.92 -6.71
C LEU A 301 14.90 19.09 -7.66
N SER A 302 15.64 19.18 -8.76
CA SER A 302 15.28 20.09 -9.86
C SER A 302 14.04 19.58 -10.57
N GLY A 303 13.06 20.47 -10.77
CA GLY A 303 11.78 20.13 -11.38
C GLY A 303 10.68 19.92 -10.33
N ASN A 304 9.64 19.16 -10.70
CA ASN A 304 8.51 18.82 -9.85
C ASN A 304 8.21 17.31 -9.96
N PRO A 305 9.14 16.41 -9.59
CA PRO A 305 9.04 14.97 -9.84
C PRO A 305 7.74 14.33 -9.33
N TRP A 306 7.18 14.85 -8.25
CA TRP A 306 5.94 14.33 -7.66
C TRP A 306 4.70 14.93 -8.33
N ASP A 307 4.80 16.10 -8.96
CA ASP A 307 3.73 16.77 -9.74
C ASP A 307 4.16 16.98 -11.20
N SER A 308 4.60 15.91 -11.85
CA SER A 308 5.34 15.95 -13.12
C SER A 308 4.58 15.35 -14.29
N HIS A 309 4.75 15.88 -15.50
CA HIS A 309 4.21 15.30 -16.74
C HIS A 309 5.31 14.74 -17.64
N ALA A 310 4.91 14.01 -18.68
CA ALA A 310 5.83 13.57 -19.75
C ALA A 310 7.03 12.77 -19.20
N SER A 311 8.25 13.08 -19.64
CA SER A 311 9.45 12.33 -19.27
C SER A 311 9.72 12.37 -17.77
N GLU A 312 9.45 13.51 -17.11
CA GLU A 312 9.73 13.68 -15.69
C GLU A 312 8.89 12.73 -14.81
N ALA A 313 7.67 12.37 -15.25
CA ALA A 313 6.82 11.39 -14.57
C ALA A 313 7.35 9.95 -14.66
N VAL A 314 8.11 9.65 -15.72
CA VAL A 314 8.79 8.36 -15.92
C VAL A 314 10.09 8.36 -15.13
N GLU A 315 10.87 9.44 -15.24
CA GLU A 315 12.13 9.65 -14.52
C GLU A 315 11.93 9.57 -13.00
N SER A 316 10.83 10.11 -12.44
CA SER A 316 10.59 10.11 -10.99
C SER A 316 10.30 8.72 -10.43
N ARG A 317 9.58 7.87 -11.18
CA ARG A 317 9.39 6.45 -10.83
C ARG A 317 10.66 5.64 -11.03
N LEU A 318 11.44 5.96 -12.06
CA LEU A 318 12.76 5.34 -12.27
C LEU A 318 13.74 5.69 -11.14
N LEU A 319 13.71 6.93 -10.64
CA LEU A 319 14.48 7.36 -9.47
C LEU A 319 14.16 6.49 -8.24
N LEU A 320 12.88 6.30 -7.91
CA LEU A 320 12.48 5.44 -6.80
C LEU A 320 12.91 3.98 -7.01
N ASN A 321 12.70 3.45 -8.20
CA ASN A 321 13.12 2.09 -8.56
C ASN A 321 14.63 1.88 -8.36
N ASN A 322 15.44 2.87 -8.77
CA ASN A 322 16.89 2.83 -8.63
C ASN A 322 17.34 3.04 -7.18
N LEU A 323 16.69 3.90 -6.41
CA LEU A 323 16.95 4.06 -4.98
C LEU A 323 16.64 2.77 -4.22
N PHE A 324 15.55 2.08 -4.52
CA PHE A 324 15.23 0.79 -3.89
C PHE A 324 16.29 -0.27 -4.22
N ASN A 325 16.78 -0.31 -5.46
CA ASN A 325 17.89 -1.19 -5.84
C ASN A 325 19.18 -0.83 -5.10
N LEU A 326 19.51 0.47 -5.01
CA LEU A 326 20.67 0.94 -4.25
C LEU A 326 20.57 0.53 -2.78
N PHE A 327 19.42 0.73 -2.14
CA PHE A 327 19.18 0.32 -0.77
C PHE A 327 19.37 -1.18 -0.57
N ALA A 328 18.74 -1.99 -1.42
CA ALA A 328 18.80 -3.43 -1.29
C ALA A 328 20.24 -3.98 -1.46
N ARG A 329 21.04 -3.42 -2.38
CA ARG A 329 22.48 -3.77 -2.55
C ARG A 329 23.31 -3.52 -1.30
N TYR A 330 22.91 -2.56 -0.46
CA TYR A 330 23.58 -2.22 0.79
C TYR A 330 22.81 -2.75 2.02
N GLY A 331 21.98 -3.78 1.83
CA GLY A 331 21.31 -4.50 2.92
C GLY A 331 20.02 -3.85 3.43
N TRP A 332 19.59 -2.73 2.85
CA TRP A 332 18.35 -2.04 3.21
C TRP A 332 17.18 -2.55 2.37
N ASN A 333 16.22 -3.21 3.02
CA ASN A 333 15.05 -3.78 2.37
C ASN A 333 13.82 -2.94 2.69
N LEU A 334 12.95 -2.73 1.71
CA LEU A 334 11.67 -2.08 1.96
C LEU A 334 10.84 -2.97 2.90
N TYR A 335 10.41 -2.38 4.00
CA TYR A 335 9.66 -3.05 5.07
C TYR A 335 8.17 -2.74 5.01
N ALA A 336 7.82 -1.47 4.76
CA ALA A 336 6.44 -1.03 4.68
C ALA A 336 6.29 0.17 3.73
N THR A 337 5.09 0.32 3.20
CA THR A 337 4.65 1.51 2.47
C THR A 337 3.28 1.89 2.99
N CYS A 338 3.10 3.16 3.35
CA CYS A 338 1.81 3.66 3.79
C CYS A 338 1.69 5.18 3.65
N ASP A 339 0.45 5.64 3.56
CA ASP A 339 0.12 7.06 3.58
C ASP A 339 -0.23 7.46 5.01
N LEU A 340 0.54 8.40 5.55
CA LEU A 340 0.46 8.82 6.95
C LEU A 340 -0.35 10.09 7.16
N THR A 341 -0.95 10.61 6.08
CA THR A 341 -1.59 11.91 6.06
C THR A 341 -2.65 12.00 4.98
N LYS A 342 -3.63 12.87 5.22
CA LYS A 342 -4.64 13.26 4.23
C LYS A 342 -4.18 14.43 3.36
N ASP A 343 -3.02 15.01 3.67
CA ASP A 343 -2.45 16.08 2.88
C ASP A 343 -1.97 15.52 1.53
N LEU A 344 -2.61 16.01 0.47
CA LEU A 344 -2.42 15.55 -0.90
C LEU A 344 -1.06 15.96 -1.48
N SER A 345 -0.38 16.92 -0.85
CA SER A 345 1.00 17.31 -1.14
C SER A 345 2.04 16.40 -0.49
N ASN A 346 1.61 15.39 0.26
CA ASN A 346 2.46 14.31 0.74
C ASN A 346 2.00 13.01 0.09
N LYS A 347 2.98 12.19 -0.20
CA LYS A 347 2.82 10.94 -0.95
C LYS A 347 3.25 9.79 -0.04
N SER A 348 3.32 8.58 -0.57
CA SER A 348 3.62 7.42 0.27
C SER A 348 4.93 7.57 1.03
N THR A 349 4.90 7.12 2.29
CA THR A 349 6.08 6.96 3.13
C THR A 349 6.59 5.54 3.00
N PHE A 350 7.90 5.41 2.77
CA PHE A 350 8.58 4.15 2.60
C PHE A 350 9.44 3.88 3.83
N PHE A 351 9.18 2.78 4.53
CA PHE A 351 9.98 2.37 5.68
C PHE A 351 10.91 1.24 5.27
N PHE A 352 12.17 1.34 5.66
CA PHE A 352 13.20 0.37 5.35
C PHE A 352 13.76 -0.24 6.62
N ARG A 353 14.26 -1.47 6.50
CA ARG A 353 15.00 -2.13 7.56
C ARG A 353 16.24 -2.84 7.01
N THR A 354 17.28 -2.94 7.82
CA THR A 354 18.42 -3.78 7.43
C THR A 354 18.06 -5.26 7.49
N LYS A 355 18.58 -6.03 6.54
CA LYS A 355 18.72 -7.49 6.62
C LYS A 355 20.17 -7.84 6.27
N PRO A 356 20.65 -9.05 6.61
CA PRO A 356 21.94 -9.53 6.10
C PRO A 356 22.04 -9.31 4.59
N ILE A 357 23.18 -8.80 4.13
CA ILE A 357 23.40 -8.52 2.70
C ILE A 357 23.39 -9.85 1.97
N GLU A 358 22.35 -10.08 1.19
CA GLU A 358 22.33 -11.14 0.18
C GLU A 358 22.76 -10.51 -1.14
N PRO A 359 23.92 -10.89 -1.71
CA PRO A 359 24.34 -10.38 -3.00
C PRO A 359 23.32 -10.82 -4.06
N LYS A 360 22.42 -9.92 -4.41
CA LYS A 360 21.37 -10.15 -5.42
C LYS A 360 21.59 -9.20 -6.58
N ASN A 361 21.62 -9.78 -7.78
CA ASN A 361 21.43 -9.01 -9.01
C ASN A 361 19.94 -8.69 -9.13
N LEU A 362 19.52 -7.61 -8.49
CA LEU A 362 18.12 -7.18 -8.46
C LEU A 362 17.77 -6.48 -9.77
N VAL A 363 16.89 -7.12 -10.53
CA VAL A 363 16.15 -6.56 -11.64
C VAL A 363 14.87 -5.99 -11.08
N ASN A 364 14.77 -4.66 -11.09
CA ASN A 364 13.60 -3.96 -10.58
C ASN A 364 12.93 -3.18 -11.70
N PHE A 365 11.60 -3.18 -11.72
CA PHE A 365 10.82 -2.38 -12.64
C PHE A 365 9.61 -1.80 -11.93
N CYS A 366 8.98 -0.82 -12.58
CA CYS A 366 7.77 -0.18 -12.09
C CYS A 366 6.63 -0.34 -13.08
N LEU A 367 5.46 -0.74 -12.58
CA LEU A 367 4.19 -0.68 -13.31
C LEU A 367 3.36 0.45 -12.72
N SER A 368 3.05 1.47 -13.52
CA SER A 368 2.23 2.61 -13.08
C SER A 368 0.88 2.66 -13.78
N LEU A 369 -0.15 3.01 -13.01
CA LEU A 369 -1.51 3.19 -13.48
C LEU A 369 -1.75 4.69 -13.67
N ASN A 370 -1.97 5.10 -14.91
CA ASN A 370 -1.94 6.52 -15.31
C ASN A 370 -3.25 6.92 -15.96
N GLU A 371 -3.69 8.14 -15.68
CA GLU A 371 -4.96 8.68 -16.16
C GLU A 371 -6.13 7.68 -15.91
N SER A 372 -7.12 7.63 -16.80
CA SER A 372 -8.27 6.73 -16.68
C SER A 372 -8.06 5.35 -17.32
N ASP A 373 -7.04 5.17 -18.16
CA ASP A 373 -6.97 4.03 -19.09
C ASP A 373 -5.56 3.61 -19.52
N LYS A 374 -4.49 4.02 -18.83
CA LYS A 374 -3.11 3.70 -19.24
C LYS A 374 -2.36 2.90 -18.18
N ILE A 375 -1.68 1.85 -18.64
CA ILE A 375 -0.68 1.13 -17.85
C ILE A 375 0.69 1.42 -18.48
N ARG A 376 1.68 1.78 -17.66
CA ARG A 376 3.06 1.98 -18.12
C ARG A 376 4.00 1.04 -17.39
N LEU A 377 4.81 0.31 -18.15
CA LEU A 377 5.91 -0.50 -17.67
C LEU A 377 7.21 0.28 -17.86
N ILE A 378 7.84 0.66 -16.75
CA ILE A 378 9.06 1.46 -16.68
C ILE A 378 10.19 0.55 -16.24
N ASN A 379 11.32 0.57 -16.97
CA ASN A 379 12.46 -0.31 -16.74
C ASN A 379 12.15 -1.81 -16.87
N GLY A 380 11.15 -2.18 -17.67
CA GLY A 380 10.81 -3.57 -17.98
C GLY A 380 11.36 -4.00 -19.34
N ASP A 381 11.71 -5.28 -19.47
CA ASP A 381 12.14 -5.88 -20.73
C ASP A 381 10.95 -6.28 -21.63
N SER A 382 11.25 -6.72 -22.86
CA SER A 382 10.23 -7.14 -23.83
C SER A 382 9.40 -8.35 -23.39
N GLY A 383 9.96 -9.21 -22.53
CA GLY A 383 9.24 -10.35 -22.00
C GLY A 383 8.25 -9.93 -20.92
N LEU A 384 8.64 -9.03 -20.00
CA LEU A 384 7.74 -8.41 -19.04
C LEU A 384 6.59 -7.67 -19.73
N THR A 385 6.89 -6.96 -20.82
CA THR A 385 5.87 -6.36 -21.68
C THR A 385 4.86 -7.40 -22.20
N SER A 386 5.35 -8.56 -22.63
CA SER A 386 4.50 -9.64 -23.15
C SER A 386 3.61 -10.23 -22.06
N ASP A 387 4.15 -10.46 -20.85
CA ASP A 387 3.42 -11.02 -19.71
C ASP A 387 2.30 -10.08 -19.23
N VAL A 388 2.59 -8.78 -19.14
CA VAL A 388 1.61 -7.76 -18.77
C VAL A 388 0.52 -7.66 -19.84
N LYS A 389 0.89 -7.68 -21.13
CA LYS A 389 -0.06 -7.63 -22.25
C LYS A 389 -0.99 -8.85 -22.24
N GLU A 390 -0.45 -10.05 -22.04
CA GLU A 390 -1.25 -11.28 -21.93
C GLU A 390 -2.27 -11.17 -20.79
N ALA A 391 -1.85 -10.73 -19.61
CA ALA A 391 -2.74 -10.54 -18.46
C ALA A 391 -3.85 -9.51 -18.76
N VAL A 392 -3.52 -8.41 -19.44
CA VAL A 392 -4.50 -7.40 -19.86
C VAL A 392 -5.53 -7.99 -20.81
N LEU A 393 -5.11 -8.73 -21.83
CA LEU A 393 -6.03 -9.34 -22.80
C LEU A 393 -6.96 -10.39 -22.16
N ASN A 394 -6.47 -11.08 -21.13
CA ASN A 394 -7.24 -12.11 -20.43
C ASN A 394 -8.13 -11.56 -19.30
N GLY A 395 -7.78 -10.42 -18.70
CA GLY A 395 -8.50 -9.86 -17.54
C GLY A 395 -9.39 -8.67 -17.86
N TRP A 396 -9.06 -7.89 -18.89
CA TRP A 396 -9.81 -6.69 -19.27
C TRP A 396 -10.67 -6.93 -20.51
N HIS A 397 -11.97 -7.11 -20.30
CA HIS A 397 -12.92 -7.52 -21.34
C HIS A 397 -13.03 -6.56 -22.55
N LYS A 398 -12.63 -5.29 -22.43
CA LYS A 398 -12.63 -4.33 -23.57
C LYS A 398 -11.33 -4.35 -24.36
N GLY A 399 -10.29 -5.02 -23.86
CA GLY A 399 -9.00 -5.18 -24.54
C GLY A 399 -8.16 -3.90 -24.65
N ILE A 400 -7.12 -4.01 -25.48
CA ILE A 400 -6.11 -2.97 -25.69
C ILE A 400 -6.52 -2.07 -26.86
N ARG A 401 -6.40 -0.75 -26.67
CA ARG A 401 -6.62 0.25 -27.72
C ARG A 401 -5.34 0.56 -28.50
N LYS A 402 -4.22 0.74 -27.80
CA LYS A 402 -2.94 1.14 -28.40
C LYS A 402 -1.76 0.74 -27.52
N GLU A 403 -0.67 0.36 -28.18
CA GLU A 403 0.66 0.20 -27.58
C GLU A 403 1.59 1.30 -28.11
N SER A 404 2.46 1.82 -27.26
CA SER A 404 3.40 2.88 -27.65
C SER A 404 4.60 2.95 -26.71
N ASP A 405 5.74 3.42 -27.21
CA ASP A 405 6.77 3.99 -26.35
C ASP A 405 6.28 5.32 -25.76
N TYR A 406 6.56 5.53 -24.47
CA TYR A 406 6.34 6.78 -23.76
C TYR A 406 7.58 7.13 -22.95
N PHE A 407 8.49 7.89 -23.56
CA PHE A 407 9.76 8.32 -22.95
C PHE A 407 10.59 7.13 -22.43
N GLY A 408 10.73 6.08 -23.24
CA GLY A 408 11.48 4.87 -22.89
C GLY A 408 10.73 3.88 -21.99
N SER A 409 9.45 4.15 -21.67
CA SER A 409 8.56 3.20 -21.02
C SER A 409 7.60 2.57 -22.02
N PHE A 410 7.25 1.29 -21.81
CA PHE A 410 6.22 0.65 -22.61
C PHE A 410 4.83 1.01 -22.07
N GLN A 411 4.00 1.63 -22.90
CA GLN A 411 2.66 2.08 -22.51
C GLN A 411 1.57 1.30 -23.25
N ILE A 412 0.63 0.77 -22.48
CA ILE A 412 -0.63 0.19 -22.96
C ILE A 412 -1.75 1.19 -22.66
N LYS A 413 -2.48 1.62 -23.70
CA LYS A 413 -3.76 2.32 -23.56
C LYS A 413 -4.89 1.32 -23.75
N LEU A 414 -5.81 1.28 -22.80
CA LEU A 414 -6.93 0.33 -22.75
C LEU A 414 -8.17 0.92 -23.44
N ASN A 415 -9.06 0.06 -23.93
CA ASN A 415 -10.41 0.51 -24.34
C ASN A 415 -11.27 0.74 -23.09
N GLY A 416 -12.05 1.83 -23.08
CA GLY A 416 -12.82 2.24 -21.91
C GLY A 416 -11.97 2.96 -20.85
N TYR A 417 -12.42 2.93 -19.60
CA TYR A 417 -11.85 3.73 -18.51
C TYR A 417 -11.67 2.91 -17.22
N PRO A 418 -10.90 1.81 -17.22
CA PRO A 418 -10.82 0.84 -16.12
C PRO A 418 -10.47 1.45 -14.75
N PHE A 419 -9.81 2.60 -14.73
CA PHE A 419 -9.39 3.32 -13.52
C PHE A 419 -10.39 4.42 -13.09
N SER A 420 -11.54 4.52 -13.75
CA SER A 420 -12.60 5.49 -13.49
C SER A 420 -14.00 4.89 -13.69
N THR A 421 -14.13 3.56 -13.55
CA THR A 421 -15.37 2.80 -13.74
C THR A 421 -15.93 2.27 -12.42
N PHE A 422 -17.24 2.03 -12.41
CA PHE A 422 -17.97 1.36 -11.33
C PHE A 422 -18.60 0.05 -11.82
N GLY A 423 -19.13 -0.77 -10.90
CA GLY A 423 -19.91 -1.96 -11.24
C GLY A 423 -19.08 -3.09 -11.85
N SER A 424 -19.59 -3.72 -12.92
CA SER A 424 -18.95 -4.88 -13.57
C SER A 424 -17.55 -4.59 -14.08
N ASP A 425 -17.35 -3.41 -14.69
CA ASP A 425 -16.04 -3.01 -15.22
C ASP A 425 -14.98 -3.01 -14.11
N LYS A 426 -15.34 -2.59 -12.89
CA LYS A 426 -14.42 -2.59 -11.77
C LYS A 426 -13.95 -4.01 -11.39
N VAL A 427 -14.84 -5.00 -11.48
CA VAL A 427 -14.49 -6.41 -11.27
C VAL A 427 -13.46 -6.87 -12.31
N TYR A 428 -13.62 -6.49 -13.58
CA TYR A 428 -12.63 -6.78 -14.62
C TYR A 428 -11.31 -6.03 -14.41
N THR A 429 -11.32 -4.80 -13.88
CA THR A 429 -10.08 -4.10 -13.49
C THR A 429 -9.32 -4.88 -12.41
N CYS A 430 -10.01 -5.34 -11.36
CA CYS A 430 -9.39 -6.16 -10.31
C CYS A 430 -8.86 -7.50 -10.88
N ALA A 431 -9.61 -8.15 -11.78
CA ALA A 431 -9.18 -9.38 -12.45
C ALA A 431 -7.93 -9.16 -13.30
N MET A 432 -7.88 -8.10 -14.11
CA MET A 432 -6.70 -7.69 -14.88
C MET A 432 -5.47 -7.52 -13.98
N MET A 433 -5.59 -6.76 -12.90
CA MET A 433 -4.47 -6.52 -11.98
C MET A 433 -4.03 -7.81 -11.26
N THR A 434 -4.97 -8.69 -10.91
CA THR A 434 -4.69 -10.01 -10.30
C THR A 434 -3.91 -10.92 -11.26
N LEU A 435 -4.29 -10.93 -12.54
CA LEU A 435 -3.60 -11.70 -13.58
C LEU A 435 -2.21 -11.15 -13.88
N ILE A 436 -2.03 -9.82 -13.83
CA ILE A 436 -0.71 -9.20 -13.95
C ILE A 436 0.21 -9.72 -12.84
N LEU A 437 -0.23 -9.71 -11.58
CA LEU A 437 0.57 -10.25 -10.46
C LEU A 437 0.89 -11.73 -10.66
N SER A 438 -0.10 -12.54 -11.07
CA SER A 438 0.09 -13.97 -11.31
C SER A 438 1.09 -14.24 -12.43
N ASN A 439 1.05 -13.47 -13.52
CA ASN A 439 1.98 -13.61 -14.63
C ASN A 439 3.42 -13.23 -14.24
N LEU A 440 3.58 -12.13 -13.51
CA LEU A 440 4.88 -11.65 -13.05
C LEU A 440 5.51 -12.58 -12.02
N GLU A 441 4.70 -13.15 -11.12
CA GLU A 441 5.18 -14.12 -10.13
C GLU A 441 5.63 -15.44 -10.76
N ARG A 442 4.93 -15.93 -11.79
CA ARG A 442 5.40 -17.08 -12.59
C ARG A 442 6.76 -16.84 -13.25
N ARG A 443 7.12 -15.57 -13.47
CA ARG A 443 8.44 -15.15 -14.01
C ARG A 443 9.48 -14.90 -12.92
N GLY A 444 9.12 -15.10 -11.65
CA GLY A 444 10.01 -14.93 -10.49
C GLY A 444 9.97 -13.54 -9.87
N PHE A 445 9.15 -12.61 -10.37
CA PHE A 445 9.05 -11.27 -9.81
C PHE A 445 8.05 -11.20 -8.67
N LYS A 446 8.42 -10.47 -7.63
CA LYS A 446 7.60 -10.21 -6.44
C LYS A 446 7.25 -8.73 -6.40
N LEU A 447 6.00 -8.45 -6.03
CA LEU A 447 5.58 -7.09 -5.74
C LEU A 447 6.27 -6.62 -4.45
N LEU A 448 7.10 -5.60 -4.56
CA LEU A 448 7.81 -4.96 -3.45
C LEU A 448 6.88 -4.02 -2.68
N CYS A 449 6.16 -3.16 -3.40
CA CYS A 449 5.13 -2.30 -2.82
C CYS A 449 4.17 -1.73 -3.87
N SER A 450 3.03 -1.24 -3.37
CA SER A 450 2.15 -0.30 -4.04
C SER A 450 2.27 1.06 -3.36
N ALA A 451 2.43 2.13 -4.13
CA ALA A 451 2.67 3.47 -3.59
C ALA A 451 1.97 4.57 -4.38
N ASP A 452 1.38 5.55 -3.69
CA ASP A 452 1.04 6.85 -4.25
C ASP A 452 2.33 7.67 -4.45
N VAL A 453 2.66 7.95 -5.70
CA VAL A 453 3.86 8.71 -6.09
C VAL A 453 3.50 10.08 -6.69
N SER A 454 2.28 10.24 -7.21
CA SER A 454 1.92 11.43 -8.00
C SER A 454 0.94 12.36 -7.28
N GLN A 455 1.29 13.63 -7.17
CA GLN A 455 0.44 14.69 -6.63
C GLN A 455 -0.52 15.28 -7.67
N LYS A 456 -0.63 14.68 -8.85
CA LYS A 456 -1.54 15.20 -9.85
C LYS A 456 -2.97 14.97 -9.42
N TYR A 457 -3.72 16.06 -9.32
CA TYR A 457 -5.16 16.03 -9.13
C TYR A 457 -5.85 16.79 -10.25
N TYR A 458 -6.97 16.24 -10.72
CA TYR A 458 -7.94 17.01 -11.47
C TYR A 458 -8.85 17.73 -10.47
N CYS A 459 -8.99 19.04 -10.64
CA CYS A 459 -9.83 19.87 -9.80
C CYS A 459 -10.67 20.79 -10.70
N ASP A 460 -11.99 20.62 -10.65
CA ASP A 460 -12.97 21.58 -11.16
C ASP A 460 -14.00 21.92 -10.05
N LYS A 461 -15.08 22.63 -10.39
CA LYS A 461 -16.10 23.04 -9.39
C LYS A 461 -16.85 21.87 -8.73
N HIS A 462 -16.87 20.69 -9.35
CA HIS A 462 -17.68 19.55 -8.97
C HIS A 462 -16.88 18.26 -8.75
N ASN A 463 -15.67 18.20 -9.29
CA ASN A 463 -14.85 17.01 -9.34
C ASN A 463 -13.48 17.29 -8.75
N TYR A 464 -13.05 16.35 -7.91
CA TYR A 464 -11.73 16.37 -7.29
C TYR A 464 -11.21 14.94 -7.18
N PHE A 465 -10.23 14.58 -7.99
CA PHE A 465 -9.70 13.21 -8.03
C PHE A 465 -8.24 13.13 -8.49
N PRO A 466 -7.48 12.10 -8.05
CA PRO A 466 -6.12 11.89 -8.52
C PRO A 466 -6.10 11.61 -10.04
N VAL A 467 -5.08 12.08 -10.74
CA VAL A 467 -4.89 11.81 -12.18
C VAL A 467 -4.25 10.46 -12.40
N ASP A 468 -3.17 10.19 -11.68
CA ASP A 468 -2.48 8.91 -11.68
C ASP A 468 -2.84 8.16 -10.40
N LEU A 469 -2.90 6.83 -10.46
CA LEU A 469 -3.14 5.97 -9.31
C LEU A 469 -1.80 5.44 -8.77
N HIS A 470 -1.89 4.47 -7.85
CA HIS A 470 -0.72 3.82 -7.29
C HIS A 470 0.21 3.24 -8.37
N SER A 471 1.51 3.32 -8.08
CA SER A 471 2.56 2.65 -8.84
C SER A 471 3.04 1.43 -8.07
N TRP A 472 3.23 0.33 -8.80
CA TRP A 472 3.70 -0.94 -8.29
C TRP A 472 5.18 -1.11 -8.62
N PHE A 473 5.98 -1.43 -7.61
CA PHE A 473 7.41 -1.69 -7.77
C PHE A 473 7.67 -3.18 -7.58
N PHE A 474 8.52 -3.75 -8.42
CA PHE A 474 8.82 -5.17 -8.43
C PHE A 474 10.32 -5.43 -8.31
N GLU A 475 10.66 -6.59 -7.76
CA GLU A 475 12.03 -7.15 -7.70
C GLU A 475 11.99 -8.65 -7.99
N ASN A 476 13.12 -9.26 -8.33
CA ASN A 476 13.27 -10.71 -8.56
C ASN A 476 14.03 -11.44 -7.44
#